data_AF-A0AAU8DEZ5-F1
#
_entry.id   AF-A0AAU8DEZ5-F1
#
_cell.length_a   1.000
_cell.length_b   1.000
_cell.length_c   1.000
_cell.angle_alpha   90.00
_cell.angle_beta   90.00
_cell.angle_gamma   90.00
#
_symmetry.space_group_name_H-M   'P 1'
#
loop_
_entity.id
_entity.type
_entity.pdbx_description
1 polymer ?
#
loop_
_entity_poly.entity_id
_entity_poly.type
_entity_poly.pdbx_seq_one_letter_code
_entity_poly.pdbx_strand_id
1 'polypeptide(L)'
;MRPMSSDGLFDIVHRYDLPLIFVPGNHEFYWGGSTARSKPSDHRLMKEAAEASKSWSQRLVLLDDDAAEIGGVRFVGGTLWTDFRMGLEKEADIRPRMMAAPKQLADFSQIRLGDGSRWHQRSCSASTS
;
A
#
# COMPACT_ATOMS: atom_id res chain seq x y z
N MET A 1 -0.18 -8.29 -13.57
CA MET A 1 -0.29 -6.81 -13.49
C MET A 1 1.06 -6.27 -13.04
N ARG A 2 1.61 -5.22 -13.68
CA ARG A 2 2.89 -4.62 -13.27
C ARG A 2 2.63 -3.64 -12.09
N PRO A 3 3.48 -3.58 -11.07
CA PRO A 3 3.38 -2.59 -10.00
C PRO A 3 3.54 -1.22 -10.60
N MET A 4 2.87 -0.24 -10.01
CA MET A 4 2.95 1.13 -10.45
C MET A 4 4.34 1.68 -10.09
N SER A 5 5.15 2.01 -11.10
CA SER A 5 6.45 2.65 -10.95
C SER A 5 6.28 4.18 -10.90
N SER A 6 7.35 4.89 -10.52
CA SER A 6 7.45 6.34 -10.67
C SER A 6 7.07 6.79 -12.08
N ASP A 7 7.53 6.06 -13.09
CA ASP A 7 7.27 6.35 -14.50
C ASP A 7 5.79 6.16 -14.84
N GLY A 8 5.14 5.15 -14.26
CA GLY A 8 3.70 4.93 -14.44
C GLY A 8 2.84 6.04 -13.81
N LEU A 9 3.24 6.56 -12.65
CA LEU A 9 2.55 7.70 -12.02
C LEU A 9 2.79 8.99 -12.81
N PHE A 10 4.01 9.20 -13.30
CA PHE A 10 4.34 10.28 -14.21
C PHE A 10 3.45 10.25 -15.45
N ASP A 11 3.34 9.10 -16.11
CA ASP A 11 2.53 8.94 -17.32
C ASP A 11 1.04 9.28 -17.07
N ILE A 12 0.48 8.86 -15.94
CA ILE A 12 -0.92 9.16 -15.59
C ILE A 12 -1.11 10.67 -15.40
N VAL A 13 -0.23 11.29 -14.61
CA VAL A 13 -0.33 12.73 -14.32
C VAL A 13 -0.23 13.55 -15.61
N HIS A 14 0.74 13.25 -16.47
CA HIS A 14 0.96 13.99 -17.72
C HIS A 14 -0.11 13.69 -18.77
N ARG A 15 -0.65 12.47 -18.81
CA ARG A 15 -1.69 12.09 -19.77
C ARG A 15 -3.00 12.83 -19.52
N TYR A 16 -3.37 13.01 -18.26
CA TYR A 16 -4.65 13.64 -17.90
C TYR A 16 -4.52 15.11 -17.51
N ASP A 17 -3.30 15.57 -17.22
CA ASP A 17 -2.99 16.94 -16.76
C ASP A 17 -3.90 17.38 -15.60
N LEU A 18 -4.13 16.46 -14.65
CA LEU A 18 -4.88 16.68 -13.43
C LEU A 18 -4.06 16.31 -12.19
N PRO A 19 -4.31 16.96 -11.02
CA PRO A 19 -3.75 16.51 -9.75
C PRO A 19 -4.15 15.06 -9.47
N LEU A 20 -3.19 14.25 -9.01
CA LEU A 20 -3.41 12.84 -8.70
C LEU A 20 -3.28 12.61 -7.19
N ILE A 21 -4.35 12.13 -6.55
CA ILE A 21 -4.27 11.56 -5.20
C ILE A 21 -4.01 10.06 -5.35
N PHE A 22 -2.96 9.56 -4.72
CA PHE A 22 -2.61 8.15 -4.74
C PHE A 22 -2.62 7.58 -3.32
N VAL A 23 -3.39 6.50 -3.13
CA VAL A 23 -3.44 5.74 -1.88
C VAL A 23 -2.93 4.33 -2.20
N PRO A 24 -1.79 3.89 -1.63
CA PRO A 24 -1.30 2.54 -1.85
C PRO A 24 -2.23 1.52 -1.18
N GLY A 25 -2.48 0.42 -1.88
CA GLY A 25 -3.07 -0.79 -1.33
C GLY A 25 -2.00 -1.81 -0.94
N ASN A 26 -2.45 -2.96 -0.44
CA ASN A 26 -1.55 -4.07 -0.09
C ASN A 26 -0.81 -4.62 -1.30
N HIS A 27 -1.43 -4.53 -2.48
CA HIS A 27 -0.91 -4.98 -3.76
C HIS A 27 0.36 -4.25 -4.19
N GLU A 28 0.52 -3.00 -3.78
CA GLU A 28 1.68 -2.18 -4.11
C GLU A 28 2.97 -2.68 -3.43
N PHE A 29 2.87 -3.50 -2.37
CA PHE A 29 4.00 -3.93 -1.53
C PHE A 29 4.52 -5.34 -1.80
N TYR A 30 3.97 -6.06 -2.77
CA TYR A 30 4.48 -7.38 -3.13
C TYR A 30 4.77 -7.51 -4.63
N TRP A 31 5.68 -8.41 -4.94
CA TRP A 31 6.10 -8.68 -6.31
C TRP A 31 6.46 -10.15 -6.48
N GLY A 32 6.02 -10.73 -7.60
CA GLY A 32 6.30 -12.13 -7.94
C GLY A 32 7.63 -12.35 -8.70
N GLY A 33 8.42 -11.29 -8.95
CA GLY A 33 9.69 -11.37 -9.69
C GLY A 33 10.95 -11.33 -8.80
N SER A 34 12.14 -11.45 -9.41
CA SER A 34 13.40 -11.66 -8.70
C SER A 34 14.10 -10.40 -8.15
N THR A 35 13.47 -9.23 -8.24
CA THR A 35 14.03 -8.00 -7.68
C THR A 35 13.85 -7.97 -6.16
N ALA A 36 14.88 -7.54 -5.44
CA ALA A 36 14.86 -7.39 -3.99
C ALA A 36 13.99 -6.19 -3.58
N ARG A 37 12.67 -6.30 -3.75
CA ARG A 37 11.71 -5.34 -3.21
C ARG A 37 11.28 -5.76 -1.80
N SER A 38 11.04 -4.76 -0.98
CA SER A 38 10.50 -4.87 0.36
C SER A 38 9.48 -3.75 0.56
N LYS A 39 8.52 -3.94 1.47
CA LYS A 39 7.56 -2.90 1.83
C LYS A 39 8.26 -1.56 2.15
N PRO A 40 9.35 -1.50 2.96
CA PRO A 40 10.07 -0.24 3.19
C PRO A 40 10.69 0.38 1.92
N SER A 41 11.25 -0.42 1.00
CA SER A 41 11.77 0.14 -0.25
C SER A 41 10.66 0.66 -1.15
N ASP A 42 9.51 -0.03 -1.18
CA ASP A 42 8.36 0.37 -1.97
C ASP A 42 7.76 1.69 -1.45
N HIS A 43 7.59 1.84 -0.13
CA HIS A 43 7.20 3.12 0.46
C HIS A 43 8.16 4.25 0.07
N ARG A 44 9.47 3.98 0.11
CA ARG A 44 10.48 4.98 -0.26
C ARG A 44 10.33 5.44 -1.70
N LEU A 45 10.14 4.52 -2.63
CA LEU A 45 9.94 4.85 -4.05
C LEU A 45 8.69 5.70 -4.27
N MET A 46 7.59 5.41 -3.57
CA MET A 46 6.37 6.22 -3.66
C MET A 46 6.59 7.64 -3.13
N LYS A 47 7.32 7.78 -2.01
CA LYS A 47 7.67 9.08 -1.43
C LYS A 47 8.60 9.88 -2.35
N GLU A 48 9.59 9.22 -2.96
CA GLU A 48 10.48 9.84 -3.96
C GLU A 48 9.70 10.32 -5.19
N ALA A 49 8.73 9.53 -5.68
CA ALA A 49 7.87 9.93 -6.79
C ALA A 49 6.98 11.13 -6.43
N ALA A 50 6.38 11.14 -5.24
CA ALA A 50 5.60 12.26 -4.74
C ALA A 50 6.47 13.53 -4.64
N GLU A 51 7.70 13.40 -4.17
CA GLU A 51 8.62 14.53 -4.06
C GLU A 51 9.07 15.07 -5.41
N ALA A 52 9.41 14.19 -6.36
CA ALA A 52 9.74 14.56 -7.73
C ALA A 52 8.59 15.31 -8.41
N SER A 53 7.34 14.93 -8.11
CA SER A 53 6.14 15.54 -8.69
C SER A 53 5.95 17.01 -8.35
N LYS A 54 6.66 17.55 -7.36
CA LYS A 54 6.63 18.98 -7.04
C LYS A 54 7.11 19.85 -8.20
N SER A 55 7.88 19.29 -9.13
CA SER A 55 8.36 19.98 -10.34
C SER A 55 7.51 19.72 -11.60
N TRP A 56 6.49 18.86 -11.52
CA TRP A 56 5.63 18.53 -12.66
C TRP A 56 4.53 19.59 -12.87
N SER A 57 3.82 19.54 -14.01
CA SER A 57 2.68 20.43 -14.28
C SER A 57 1.57 20.28 -13.25
N GLN A 58 1.38 19.05 -12.76
CA GLN A 58 0.41 18.68 -11.73
C GLN A 58 1.07 17.82 -10.66
N ARG A 59 0.55 17.90 -9.44
CA ARG A 59 1.15 17.21 -8.28
C ARG A 59 0.59 15.80 -8.10
N LEU A 60 1.46 14.92 -7.63
CA LEU A 60 1.09 13.65 -7.01
C LEU A 60 1.01 13.85 -5.49
N VAL A 61 -0.17 13.63 -4.93
CA VAL A 61 -0.41 13.62 -3.48
C VAL A 61 -0.49 12.17 -3.03
N LEU A 62 0.59 11.69 -2.38
CA LEU A 62 0.61 10.38 -1.75
C LEU A 62 -0.07 10.44 -0.39
N LEU A 63 -1.07 9.59 -0.14
CA LEU A 63 -1.67 9.40 1.18
C LEU A 63 -1.32 7.99 1.68
N ASP A 64 -0.33 7.92 2.56
CA ASP A 64 0.21 6.70 3.15
C ASP A 64 0.08 6.81 4.68
N ASP A 65 -1.11 6.43 5.18
CA ASP A 65 -1.60 6.72 6.53
C ASP A 65 -1.59 8.24 6.84
N ASP A 66 -2.01 9.03 5.86
CA ASP A 66 -1.97 10.50 5.90
C ASP A 66 -3.26 11.12 5.34
N ALA A 67 -3.35 12.45 5.43
CA ALA A 67 -4.46 13.24 4.93
C ALA A 67 -3.96 14.49 4.18
N ALA A 68 -4.74 14.91 3.19
CA ALA A 68 -4.53 16.17 2.47
C ALA A 68 -5.83 16.96 2.35
N GLU A 69 -5.72 18.29 2.33
CA GLU A 69 -6.85 19.17 2.05
C GLU A 69 -6.67 19.84 0.69
N ILE A 70 -7.68 19.69 -0.18
CA ILE A 70 -7.68 20.25 -1.52
C ILE A 70 -9.03 20.92 -1.74
N GLY A 71 -9.01 22.24 -1.99
CA GLY A 71 -10.25 23.00 -2.22
C GLY A 71 -11.26 22.95 -1.06
N GLY A 72 -10.79 22.88 0.19
CA GLY A 72 -11.64 22.79 1.38
C GLY A 72 -12.19 21.38 1.66
N VAL A 73 -11.78 20.36 0.90
CA VAL A 73 -12.16 18.96 1.12
C VAL A 73 -10.97 18.19 1.68
N ARG A 74 -11.18 17.50 2.80
CA ARG A 74 -10.17 16.64 3.43
C ARG A 74 -10.26 15.21 2.89
N PHE A 75 -9.17 14.74 2.30
CA PHE A 75 -8.97 13.37 1.87
C PHE A 75 -8.11 12.65 2.90
N VAL A 76 -8.49 11.43 3.29
CA VAL A 76 -7.74 10.58 4.22
C VAL A 76 -7.50 9.24 3.51
N GLY A 77 -6.25 8.80 3.48
CA GLY A 77 -5.85 7.58 2.77
C GLY A 77 -4.83 6.79 3.57
N GLY A 78 -5.03 5.48 3.62
CA GLY A 78 -4.15 4.56 4.32
C GLY A 78 -4.39 3.12 3.89
N THR A 79 -3.39 2.28 4.09
CA THR A 79 -3.45 0.87 3.71
C THR A 79 -4.01 0.04 4.87
N LEU A 80 -5.26 -0.40 4.75
CA LEU A 80 -5.91 -1.23 5.77
C LEU A 80 -5.84 -2.73 5.47
N TRP A 81 -6.04 -3.52 6.53
CA TRP A 81 -6.06 -4.98 6.48
C TRP A 81 -7.38 -5.52 7.03
N THR A 82 -7.87 -6.61 6.45
CA THR A 82 -9.06 -7.29 7.00
C THR A 82 -8.77 -7.83 8.39
N ASP A 83 -9.70 -7.62 9.32
CA ASP A 83 -9.70 -8.25 10.64
C ASP A 83 -10.26 -9.69 10.60
N PHE A 84 -10.63 -10.17 9.40
CA PHE A 84 -11.31 -11.45 9.12
C PHE A 84 -12.69 -11.60 9.77
N ARG A 85 -13.27 -10.51 10.30
CA ARG A 85 -14.55 -10.52 11.02
C ARG A 85 -15.78 -10.40 10.14
N MET A 86 -15.60 -9.90 8.92
CA MET A 86 -16.70 -9.71 7.98
C MET A 86 -17.38 -11.05 7.66
N GLY A 87 -18.71 -11.12 7.84
CA GLY A 87 -19.50 -12.31 7.54
C GLY A 87 -19.10 -13.55 8.38
N LEU A 88 -18.70 -13.36 9.63
CA LEU A 88 -18.53 -14.48 10.56
C LEU A 88 -19.88 -14.97 11.08
N GLU A 89 -20.05 -16.29 11.09
CA GLU A 89 -21.10 -16.94 11.89
C GLU A 89 -20.63 -17.17 13.33
N LYS A 90 -19.34 -17.48 13.52
CA LYS A 90 -18.73 -17.76 14.82
C LYS A 90 -17.35 -17.11 14.94
N GLU A 91 -17.08 -16.51 16.10
CA GLU A 91 -15.77 -15.90 16.42
C GLU A 91 -14.60 -16.90 16.28
N ALA A 92 -14.86 -18.18 16.56
CA ALA A 92 -13.91 -19.27 16.43
C ALA A 92 -13.35 -19.41 14.98
N ASP A 93 -14.05 -18.88 13.97
CA ASP A 93 -13.65 -18.98 12.56
C ASP A 93 -12.58 -17.94 12.16
N ILE A 94 -12.26 -16.96 13.01
CA ILE A 94 -11.20 -15.97 12.74
C ILE A 94 -9.85 -16.67 12.57
N ARG A 95 -9.49 -17.54 13.52
CA ARG A 95 -8.20 -18.26 13.49
C ARG A 95 -8.00 -19.07 12.21
N PRO A 96 -8.93 -19.95 11.79
CA PRO A 96 -8.77 -20.70 10.54
C PRO A 96 -8.74 -19.78 9.31
N ARG A 97 -9.52 -18.69 9.27
CA ARG A 97 -9.45 -17.70 8.18
C ARG A 97 -8.07 -17.03 8.09
N MET A 98 -7.52 -16.57 9.21
CA MET A 98 -6.16 -16.01 9.27
C MET A 98 -5.09 -17.02 8.83
N MET A 99 -5.24 -18.30 9.17
CA MET A 99 -4.30 -19.35 8.78
C MET A 99 -4.41 -19.74 7.29
N ALA A 100 -5.59 -19.59 6.70
CA ALA A 100 -5.84 -19.87 5.29
C ALA A 100 -5.37 -18.73 4.38
N ALA A 101 -5.44 -17.47 4.83
CA ALA A 101 -5.17 -16.29 4.01
C ALA A 101 -3.82 -16.31 3.26
N PRO A 102 -2.67 -16.64 3.88
CA PRO A 102 -1.39 -16.70 3.16
C PRO A 102 -1.35 -17.76 2.05
N LYS A 103 -2.24 -18.75 2.06
CA LYS A 103 -2.32 -19.79 1.03
C LYS A 103 -3.19 -19.37 -0.16
N GLN A 104 -4.04 -18.37 0.03
CA GLN A 104 -5.07 -17.97 -0.92
C GLN A 104 -4.83 -16.58 -1.51
N LEU A 105 -4.15 -15.71 -0.77
CA LEU A 105 -4.01 -14.29 -1.08
C LEU A 105 -2.52 -13.88 -1.08
N ALA A 106 -2.08 -13.25 -2.16
CA ALA A 106 -0.69 -12.83 -2.34
C ALA A 106 -0.25 -11.78 -1.30
N ASP A 107 -1.15 -10.87 -0.95
CA ASP A 107 -0.99 -9.81 0.05
C ASP A 107 -0.52 -10.37 1.41
N PHE A 108 -0.93 -11.59 1.76
CA PHE A 108 -0.59 -12.26 3.01
C PHE A 108 0.63 -13.19 2.92
N SER A 109 1.26 -13.31 1.75
CA SER A 109 2.33 -14.29 1.53
C SER A 109 3.57 -13.76 0.82
N GLN A 110 3.45 -12.66 0.08
CA GLN A 110 4.50 -12.15 -0.80
C GLN A 110 5.10 -10.82 -0.36
N ILE A 111 4.53 -10.14 0.63
CA ILE A 111 5.12 -8.91 1.17
C ILE A 111 6.35 -9.26 2.01
N ARG A 112 7.47 -8.61 1.70
CA ARG A 112 8.76 -8.75 2.42
C ARG A 112 9.09 -7.48 3.19
N LEU A 113 9.70 -7.64 4.37
CA LEU A 113 10.26 -6.54 5.15
C LEU A 113 11.73 -6.30 4.78
N GLY A 114 12.31 -5.20 5.28
CA GLY A 114 13.68 -4.80 4.93
C GLY A 114 14.77 -5.80 5.34
N ASP A 115 14.47 -6.67 6.30
CA ASP A 115 15.34 -7.78 6.75
C ASP A 115 15.10 -9.08 5.95
N GLY A 116 14.24 -9.06 4.93
CA GLY A 116 13.87 -10.23 4.12
C GLY A 116 12.84 -11.14 4.77
N SER A 117 12.44 -10.89 6.02
CA SER A 117 11.32 -11.60 6.65
C SER A 117 10.00 -11.29 5.92
N ARG A 118 9.00 -12.16 6.09
CA ARG A 118 7.67 -11.89 5.53
C ARG A 118 6.89 -10.98 6.46
N TRP A 119 6.08 -10.09 5.89
CA TRP A 119 5.10 -9.36 6.67
C TRP A 119 3.99 -10.32 7.12
N HIS A 120 3.55 -10.18 8.36
CA HIS A 120 2.39 -10.87 8.90
C HIS A 120 1.53 -9.85 9.63
N GLN A 121 0.21 -10.00 9.60
CA GLN A 121 -0.68 -9.04 10.27
C GLN A 121 -0.42 -8.90 11.78
N ARG A 122 0.11 -9.96 12.44
CA ARG A 122 0.52 -9.92 13.85
C ARG A 122 1.67 -8.94 14.14
N SER A 123 2.37 -8.46 13.11
CA SER A 123 3.47 -7.50 13.24
C SER A 123 2.99 -6.07 13.54
N CYS A 124 1.71 -5.74 13.27
CA CYS A 124 1.17 -4.39 13.49
C CYS A 124 0.64 -4.13 14.91
N SER A 125 0.52 -5.15 15.78
CA SER A 125 0.03 -4.96 17.15
C SER A 125 1.11 -4.53 18.16
N ALA A 126 2.32 -4.18 17.71
CA ALA A 126 3.45 -3.87 18.58
C ALA A 126 3.86 -2.38 18.61
N SER A 127 3.16 -1.49 17.88
CA SER A 127 3.51 -0.08 17.78
C SER A 127 2.30 0.80 18.11
N THR A 128 1.87 0.73 19.36
CA THR A 128 1.15 1.81 20.05
C THR A 128 1.87 2.04 21.37
N SER A 129 2.74 3.05 21.39
CA SER A 129 3.35 3.64 22.57
C SER A 129 3.55 5.12 22.29
#